data_AF-A0A4V2UJ70-F1
#
_entry.id   AF-A0A4V2UJ70-F1
#
_cell.length_a   1.000
_cell.length_b   1.000
_cell.length_c   1.000
_cell.angle_alpha   90.00
_cell.angle_beta   90.00
_cell.angle_gamma   90.00
#
_symmetry.space_group_name_H-M   'P 1'
#
loop_
_entity.id
_entity.type
_entity.pdbx_description
1 polymer ?
#
loop_
_entity_poly.entity_id
_entity_poly.type
_entity_poly.pdbx_seq_one_letter_code
_entity_poly.pdbx_strand_id
1 'polypeptide(L)'
;MAAYEHKWIANFWIRIGALLIDSLLLAIIGIVLSFFLKDAFIQLGFLGRIVGFAIALIYFAVLNSRIAGGQTLGKKVLHLRVVDEGNEPISFVKSLSRYLVLGVPVFLSGMRLPDFVSSSWLAYPLALIVIGGSLSSVYLYVFNRRTRQTLHDLMTGTYVVYVDVDKPEVRPVWQAHLAFVCFLFIFSIMFPFTAKRIAPLKGYESLLDVQSSLVARPGISAAIVSVGVNTIHRTHEEPEKVSYVIAQVFLDQDRLMEAALAENLAQTIVDLYPEAAGKDTLRIVLVYGFDIGIWSHWLKQAYDFNPAHFVADEL
;
A
#
# COMPACT_ATOMS: atom_id res chain seq x y z
N MET A 1 14.60 20.14 -39.82
CA MET A 1 14.20 19.76 -38.45
C MET A 1 12.85 19.08 -38.56
N ALA A 2 12.76 17.77 -38.33
CA ALA A 2 11.48 17.08 -38.32
C ALA A 2 10.68 17.58 -37.12
N ALA A 3 9.55 18.25 -37.38
CA ALA A 3 8.58 18.56 -36.34
C ALA A 3 8.16 17.23 -35.71
N TYR A 4 8.48 17.04 -34.44
CA TYR A 4 8.05 15.86 -33.70
C TYR A 4 6.54 16.03 -33.52
N GLU A 5 5.73 15.43 -34.41
CA GLU A 5 4.27 15.37 -34.23
C GLU A 5 3.99 14.77 -32.85
N HIS A 6 3.49 15.61 -31.93
CA HIS A 6 3.07 15.10 -30.64
C HIS A 6 1.86 14.19 -30.87
N LYS A 7 2.03 12.90 -30.57
CA LYS A 7 0.89 11.97 -30.50
C LYS A 7 -0.12 12.52 -29.49
N TRP A 8 -1.37 12.69 -29.90
CA TRP A 8 -2.46 13.20 -29.06
C TRP A 8 -2.50 12.55 -27.68
N ILE A 9 -2.41 11.21 -27.63
CA ILE A 9 -2.36 10.45 -26.37
C ILE A 9 -0.99 10.57 -25.72
N ALA A 10 -0.98 11.07 -24.48
CA ALA A 10 0.23 11.29 -23.70
C ALA A 10 1.05 9.99 -23.52
N ASN A 11 2.38 10.15 -23.51
CA ASN A 11 3.28 9.03 -23.28
C ASN A 11 3.24 8.57 -21.82
N PHE A 12 3.77 7.37 -21.57
CA PHE A 12 3.84 6.76 -20.25
C PHE A 12 4.58 7.67 -19.24
N TRP A 13 5.84 8.02 -19.53
CA TRP A 13 6.72 8.72 -18.59
C TRP A 13 6.21 10.09 -18.17
N ILE A 14 5.60 10.85 -19.08
CA ILE A 14 5.07 12.17 -18.76
C ILE A 14 3.84 12.09 -17.84
N ARG A 15 3.05 11.01 -17.93
CA ARG A 15 1.95 10.76 -16.98
C ARG A 15 2.46 10.39 -15.60
N ILE A 16 3.57 9.64 -15.50
CA ILE A 16 4.26 9.40 -14.21
C ILE A 16 4.77 10.71 -13.65
N GLY A 17 5.43 11.54 -14.47
CA GLY A 17 5.90 12.86 -14.04
C GLY A 17 4.79 13.72 -13.48
N ALA A 18 3.63 13.76 -14.14
CA ALA A 18 2.47 14.52 -13.66
C ALA A 18 1.97 13.98 -12.31
N LEU A 19 1.86 12.65 -12.18
CA LEU A 19 1.45 12.02 -10.94
C LEU A 19 2.47 12.26 -9.82
N LEU A 20 3.76 12.23 -10.10
CA LEU A 20 4.82 12.50 -9.13
C LEU A 20 4.72 13.92 -8.57
N ILE A 21 4.52 14.92 -9.43
CA ILE A 21 4.31 16.31 -9.01
C ILE A 21 3.06 16.42 -8.13
N ASP A 22 1.95 15.80 -8.54
CA ASP A 22 0.72 15.78 -7.75
C ASP A 22 0.92 15.07 -6.40
N SER A 23 1.68 13.97 -6.35
CA SER A 23 2.01 13.24 -5.13
C SER A 23 2.89 14.05 -4.18
N LEU A 24 3.87 14.80 -4.70
CA LEU A 24 4.69 15.69 -3.88
C LEU A 24 3.85 16.82 -3.27
N LEU A 25 2.92 17.39 -4.04
CA LEU A 25 1.98 18.38 -3.51
C LEU A 25 1.12 17.80 -2.39
N LEU A 26 0.53 16.63 -2.61
CA LEU A 26 -0.29 15.96 -1.59
C LEU A 26 0.55 15.58 -0.35
N ALA A 27 1.81 15.20 -0.53
CA ALA A 27 2.72 14.95 0.58
C ALA A 27 3.01 16.21 1.39
N ILE A 28 3.21 17.37 0.73
CA ILE A 28 3.36 18.66 1.42
C ILE A 28 2.10 18.98 2.24
N ILE A 29 0.91 18.76 1.68
CA ILE A 29 -0.36 18.93 2.43
C ILE A 29 -0.37 17.99 3.64
N GLY A 30 0.00 16.71 3.47
CA GLY A 30 0.07 15.75 4.55
C GLY A 30 1.07 16.13 5.65
N ILE A 31 2.24 16.67 5.28
CA ILE A 31 3.25 17.19 6.23
C ILE A 31 2.66 18.36 7.03
N VAL A 32 2.07 19.35 6.34
CA VAL A 32 1.46 20.53 7.00
C VAL A 32 0.34 20.10 7.94
N LEU A 33 -0.54 19.18 7.52
CA LEU A 33 -1.58 18.66 8.39
C LEU A 33 -1.01 17.91 9.60
N SER A 34 0.05 17.12 9.40
CA SER A 34 0.67 16.39 10.50
C SER A 34 1.32 17.27 11.55
N PHE A 35 1.77 18.47 11.18
CA PHE A 35 2.30 19.43 12.14
C PHE A 35 1.25 19.83 13.20
N PHE A 36 -0.03 19.89 12.82
CA PHE A 36 -1.11 20.28 13.72
C PHE A 36 -1.92 19.09 14.28
N LEU A 37 -1.97 17.97 13.55
CA LEU A 37 -2.88 16.85 13.82
C LEU A 37 -2.17 15.52 14.08
N LYS A 38 -0.87 15.54 14.40
CA LYS A 38 -0.06 14.33 14.65
C LYS A 38 -0.75 13.36 15.61
N ASP A 39 -1.14 13.82 16.79
CA ASP A 39 -1.72 12.96 17.82
C ASP A 39 -3.06 12.37 17.37
N ALA A 40 -3.87 13.16 16.68
CA ALA A 40 -5.12 12.68 16.09
C ALA A 40 -4.88 11.61 15.02
N PHE A 41 -3.88 11.76 14.15
CA PHE A 41 -3.54 10.74 13.15
C PHE A 41 -3.00 9.46 13.75
N ILE A 42 -2.25 9.55 14.86
CA ILE A 42 -1.78 8.39 15.61
C ILE A 42 -2.97 7.64 16.22
N GLN A 43 -3.89 8.35 16.87
CA GLN A 43 -5.10 7.76 17.46
C GLN A 43 -6.04 7.16 16.41
N LEU A 44 -6.13 7.75 15.21
CA LEU A 44 -6.93 7.21 14.11
C LEU A 44 -6.40 5.87 13.57
N GLY A 45 -5.11 5.57 13.78
CA GLY A 45 -4.49 4.35 13.28
C GLY A 45 -4.73 4.14 11.78
N PHE A 46 -5.29 2.98 11.40
CA PHE A 46 -5.55 2.66 9.99
C PHE A 46 -6.58 3.59 9.32
N LEU A 47 -7.46 4.24 10.09
CA LEU A 47 -8.45 5.19 9.58
C LEU A 47 -7.80 6.50 9.10
N GLY A 48 -6.57 6.79 9.53
CA GLY A 48 -5.81 7.96 9.04
C GLY A 48 -5.71 8.00 7.51
N ARG A 49 -5.58 6.85 6.87
CA ARG A 49 -5.54 6.74 5.41
C ARG A 49 -6.84 7.13 4.72
N ILE A 50 -7.99 7.00 5.40
CA ILE A 50 -9.28 7.46 4.86
C ILE A 50 -9.29 8.98 4.74
N VAL A 51 -8.66 9.68 5.69
CA VAL A 51 -8.53 11.15 5.66
C VAL A 51 -7.70 11.58 4.45
N GLY A 52 -6.52 11.00 4.25
CA GLY A 52 -5.71 11.33 3.07
C GLY A 52 -6.35 10.88 1.75
N PHE A 53 -7.10 9.78 1.75
CA PHE A 53 -7.89 9.37 0.60
C PHE A 53 -8.95 10.41 0.25
N ALA A 54 -9.69 10.95 1.25
CA ALA A 54 -10.68 11.99 1.03
C ALA A 54 -10.05 13.27 0.45
N ILE A 55 -8.90 13.69 0.97
CA ILE A 55 -8.14 14.84 0.44
C ILE A 55 -7.75 14.60 -1.02
N ALA A 56 -7.16 13.44 -1.31
CA ALA A 56 -6.72 13.11 -2.66
C ALA A 56 -7.91 12.94 -3.62
N LEU A 57 -9.02 12.34 -3.16
CA LEU A 57 -10.27 12.20 -3.90
C LEU A 57 -10.82 13.56 -4.31
N ILE A 58 -10.92 14.52 -3.38
CA ILE A 58 -11.38 15.88 -3.67
C ILE A 58 -10.43 16.54 -4.69
N TYR A 59 -9.12 16.49 -4.44
CA TYR A 59 -8.10 17.07 -5.32
C TYR A 59 -8.23 16.53 -6.76
N PHE A 60 -8.21 15.21 -6.94
CA PHE A 60 -8.22 14.60 -8.27
C PHE A 60 -9.61 14.62 -8.91
N ALA A 61 -10.70 14.50 -8.16
CA ALA A 61 -12.06 14.56 -8.71
C ALA A 61 -12.37 15.97 -9.25
N VAL A 62 -12.03 17.01 -8.50
CA VAL A 62 -12.23 18.40 -8.94
C VAL A 62 -11.30 18.72 -10.11
N LEU A 63 -9.99 18.49 -9.96
CA LEU A 63 -9.02 19.00 -10.93
C LEU A 63 -8.96 18.20 -12.24
N ASN A 64 -9.21 16.90 -12.23
CA ASN A 64 -9.34 16.16 -13.50
C ASN A 64 -10.69 16.37 -14.19
N SER A 65 -11.61 17.16 -13.62
CA SER A 65 -12.90 17.46 -14.24
C SER A 65 -12.88 18.76 -15.03
N ARG A 66 -13.97 19.02 -15.76
CA ARG A 66 -14.26 20.26 -16.47
C ARG A 66 -14.15 21.51 -15.59
N ILE A 67 -14.35 21.38 -14.27
CA ILE A 67 -14.20 22.48 -13.31
C ILE A 67 -12.80 23.13 -13.41
N ALA A 68 -11.76 22.33 -13.68
CA ALA A 68 -10.39 22.80 -13.87
C ALA A 68 -9.83 22.45 -15.26
N GLY A 69 -10.70 22.28 -16.27
CA GLY A 69 -10.29 21.96 -17.63
C GLY A 69 -9.62 20.59 -17.80
N GLY A 70 -9.79 19.67 -16.85
CA GLY A 70 -9.19 18.34 -16.88
C GLY A 70 -7.72 18.31 -16.44
N GLN A 71 -7.21 19.35 -15.78
CA GLN A 71 -5.81 19.47 -15.39
C GLN A 71 -5.62 19.54 -13.87
N THR A 72 -4.91 18.56 -13.33
CA THR A 72 -4.25 18.69 -12.02
C THR A 72 -3.03 19.59 -12.12
N LEU A 73 -2.46 20.05 -11.00
CA LEU A 73 -1.28 20.91 -11.05
C LEU A 73 -0.12 20.22 -11.76
N GLY A 74 0.15 18.95 -11.47
CA GLY A 74 1.18 18.19 -12.17
C GLY A 74 0.91 18.01 -13.66
N LYS A 75 -0.36 17.83 -14.06
CA LYS A 75 -0.74 17.78 -15.48
C LYS A 75 -0.61 19.13 -16.17
N LYS A 76 -0.92 20.22 -15.47
CA LYS A 76 -0.77 21.58 -15.99
C LYS A 76 0.68 21.92 -16.29
N VAL A 77 1.60 21.56 -15.37
CA VAL A 77 3.05 21.74 -15.56
C VAL A 77 3.56 20.98 -16.79
N LEU A 78 3.00 19.81 -17.09
CA LEU A 78 3.43 18.96 -18.20
C LEU A 78 2.54 19.06 -19.45
N HIS A 79 1.69 20.08 -19.54
CA HIS A 79 0.77 20.31 -20.66
C HIS A 79 -0.11 19.10 -21.02
N LEU A 80 -0.65 18.44 -19.99
CA LEU A 80 -1.56 17.31 -20.11
C LEU A 80 -2.97 17.69 -19.63
N ARG A 81 -3.99 17.01 -20.15
CA ARG A 81 -5.35 17.07 -19.63
C ARG A 81 -6.09 15.75 -19.75
N VAL A 82 -7.13 15.57 -18.94
CA VAL A 82 -8.05 14.43 -18.99
C VAL A 82 -9.28 14.81 -19.81
N VAL A 83 -9.58 14.00 -20.82
CA VAL A 83 -10.72 14.19 -21.74
C VAL A 83 -11.51 12.91 -21.92
N ASP A 84 -12.74 13.03 -22.41
CA ASP A 84 -13.52 11.89 -22.91
C ASP A 84 -13.19 11.55 -24.37
N GLU A 85 -13.96 10.62 -24.94
CA GLU A 85 -13.88 10.26 -26.36
C GLU A 85 -14.15 11.46 -27.29
N GLY A 86 -14.88 12.48 -26.87
CA GLY A 86 -15.12 13.69 -27.65
C GLY A 86 -13.96 14.68 -27.66
N ASN A 87 -12.84 14.40 -26.96
CA ASN A 87 -11.77 15.35 -26.65
C ASN A 87 -12.23 16.51 -25.74
N GLU A 88 -13.33 16.31 -25.00
CA GLU A 88 -13.89 17.30 -24.10
C GLU A 88 -13.53 17.02 -22.64
N PRO A 89 -13.34 18.06 -21.79
CA PRO A 89 -13.14 17.86 -20.37
C PRO A 89 -14.33 17.13 -19.72
N ILE A 90 -14.00 16.13 -18.91
CA ILE A 90 -14.96 15.20 -18.30
C ILE A 90 -15.79 15.85 -17.19
N SER A 91 -16.99 15.33 -16.92
CA SER A 91 -17.81 15.81 -15.79
C SER A 91 -17.19 15.47 -14.42
N PHE A 92 -17.60 16.19 -13.38
CA PHE A 92 -17.15 15.93 -12.01
C PHE A 92 -17.45 14.49 -11.57
N VAL A 93 -18.65 13.98 -11.83
CA VAL A 93 -19.04 12.60 -11.48
C VAL A 93 -18.17 11.57 -12.19
N LYS A 94 -17.88 11.78 -13.49
CA LYS A 94 -16.99 10.89 -14.24
C LYS A 94 -15.56 10.93 -13.68
N SER A 95 -15.08 12.11 -13.31
CA SER A 95 -13.77 12.32 -12.68
C SER A 95 -13.67 11.67 -11.30
N LEU A 96 -14.73 11.77 -10.49
CA LEU A 96 -14.86 11.12 -9.19
C LEU A 96 -14.78 9.60 -9.34
N SER A 97 -15.62 9.00 -10.19
CA SER A 97 -15.60 7.56 -10.46
C SER A 97 -14.25 7.09 -10.98
N ARG A 98 -13.63 7.87 -11.87
CA ARG A 98 -12.28 7.61 -12.38
C ARG A 98 -11.26 7.55 -11.25
N TYR A 99 -11.28 8.51 -10.33
CA TYR A 99 -10.35 8.50 -9.21
C TYR A 99 -10.67 7.42 -8.18
N LEU A 100 -11.94 7.06 -7.94
CA LEU A 100 -12.29 5.95 -7.05
C LEU A 100 -11.66 4.63 -7.52
N VAL A 101 -11.75 4.33 -8.82
CA VAL A 101 -11.15 3.12 -9.41
C VAL A 101 -9.63 3.09 -9.25
N LEU A 102 -8.97 4.25 -9.34
CA LEU A 102 -7.51 4.36 -9.19
C LEU A 102 -7.07 4.38 -7.73
N GLY A 103 -7.71 5.21 -6.92
CA GLY A 103 -7.30 5.54 -5.56
C GLY A 103 -7.67 4.49 -4.53
N VAL A 104 -8.83 3.85 -4.65
CA VAL A 104 -9.27 2.85 -3.64
C VAL A 104 -8.27 1.70 -3.53
N PRO A 105 -7.82 1.04 -4.62
CA PRO A 105 -6.78 0.01 -4.53
C PRO A 105 -5.48 0.53 -3.89
N VAL A 106 -5.06 1.75 -4.24
CA VAL A 106 -3.80 2.34 -3.77
C VAL A 106 -3.84 2.63 -2.26
N PHE A 107 -4.90 3.26 -1.77
CA PHE A 107 -5.02 3.61 -0.35
C PHE A 107 -5.30 2.40 0.56
N LEU A 108 -6.02 1.40 0.03
CA LEU A 108 -6.18 0.11 0.72
C LEU A 108 -4.90 -0.73 0.68
N SER A 109 -4.06 -0.57 -0.34
CA SER A 109 -2.80 -1.32 -0.45
C SER A 109 -1.84 -0.96 0.69
N GLY A 110 -1.41 -1.96 1.44
CA GLY A 110 -0.55 -1.77 2.61
C GLY A 110 -1.26 -1.23 3.86
N MET A 111 -2.60 -1.08 3.83
CA MET A 111 -3.36 -0.83 5.05
C MET A 111 -3.33 -2.09 5.91
N ARG A 112 -3.03 -1.93 7.20
CA ARG A 112 -3.14 -3.03 8.16
C ARG A 112 -4.57 -3.16 8.59
N LEU A 113 -5.28 -4.04 7.90
CA LEU A 113 -6.65 -4.34 8.23
C LEU A 113 -6.68 -5.19 9.51
N PRO A 114 -7.65 -4.94 10.42
CA PRO A 114 -7.86 -5.79 11.58
C PRO A 114 -8.11 -7.25 11.19
N ASP A 115 -7.78 -8.17 12.09
CA ASP A 115 -7.86 -9.61 11.83
C ASP A 115 -9.29 -10.08 11.48
N PHE A 116 -10.33 -9.47 12.05
CA PHE A 116 -11.70 -9.79 11.71
C PHE A 116 -12.04 -9.46 10.24
N VAL A 117 -11.38 -8.46 9.64
CA VAL A 117 -11.56 -8.13 8.22
C VAL A 117 -10.78 -9.12 7.35
N SER A 118 -9.50 -9.39 7.69
CA SER A 118 -8.61 -10.23 6.90
C SER A 118 -8.98 -11.73 6.94
N SER A 119 -9.58 -12.19 8.03
CA SER A 119 -10.01 -13.59 8.20
C SER A 119 -11.42 -13.88 7.68
N SER A 120 -12.26 -12.85 7.51
CA SER A 120 -13.65 -12.98 7.06
C SER A 120 -13.80 -13.14 5.55
N TRP A 121 -15.05 -13.36 5.10
CA TRP A 121 -15.40 -13.37 3.68
C TRP A 121 -15.12 -12.02 2.98
N LEU A 122 -14.96 -10.92 3.72
CA LEU A 122 -14.61 -9.60 3.16
C LEU A 122 -13.20 -9.59 2.53
N ALA A 123 -12.34 -10.54 2.90
CA ALA A 123 -11.01 -10.67 2.32
C ALA A 123 -11.05 -10.92 0.79
N TYR A 124 -12.08 -11.59 0.28
CA TYR A 124 -12.21 -11.89 -1.16
C TYR A 124 -12.49 -10.64 -2.01
N PRO A 125 -13.55 -9.83 -1.75
CA PRO A 125 -13.75 -8.59 -2.49
C PRO A 125 -12.62 -7.58 -2.26
N LEU A 126 -11.99 -7.56 -1.08
CA LEU A 126 -10.80 -6.73 -0.86
C LEU A 126 -9.61 -7.16 -1.71
N ALA A 127 -9.33 -8.46 -1.82
CA ALA A 127 -8.28 -8.98 -2.69
C ALA A 127 -8.57 -8.64 -4.16
N LEU A 128 -9.82 -8.73 -4.60
CA LEU A 128 -10.26 -8.34 -5.93
C LEU A 128 -9.93 -6.86 -6.22
N ILE A 129 -10.29 -5.98 -5.30
CA ILE A 129 -10.05 -4.53 -5.44
C ILE A 129 -8.56 -4.21 -5.39
N VAL A 130 -7.85 -4.68 -4.35
CA VAL A 130 -6.45 -4.32 -4.11
C VAL A 130 -5.53 -5.01 -5.10
N ILE A 131 -5.58 -6.35 -5.18
CA ILE A 131 -4.67 -7.12 -6.05
C ILE A 131 -5.15 -7.05 -7.49
N GLY A 132 -6.41 -7.41 -7.76
CA GLY A 132 -6.97 -7.41 -9.11
C GLY A 132 -6.95 -6.02 -9.76
N GLY A 133 -7.40 -4.99 -9.03
CA GLY A 133 -7.39 -3.60 -9.50
C GLY A 133 -5.98 -3.06 -9.75
N SER A 134 -5.03 -3.31 -8.83
CA SER A 134 -3.65 -2.82 -9.00
C SER A 134 -2.91 -3.54 -10.13
N LEU A 135 -2.97 -4.88 -10.18
CA LEU A 135 -2.32 -5.65 -11.24
C LEU A 135 -2.88 -5.31 -12.62
N SER A 136 -4.20 -5.18 -12.74
CA SER A 136 -4.85 -4.78 -13.99
C SER A 136 -4.44 -3.38 -14.42
N SER A 137 -4.35 -2.45 -13.48
CA SER A 137 -3.88 -1.08 -13.75
C SER A 137 -2.44 -1.07 -14.25
N VAL A 138 -1.53 -1.79 -13.59
CA VAL A 138 -0.11 -1.90 -13.99
C VAL A 138 0.01 -2.59 -15.36
N TYR A 139 -0.68 -3.71 -15.56
CA TYR A 139 -0.68 -4.43 -16.83
C TYR A 139 -1.14 -3.54 -17.98
N LEU A 140 -2.32 -2.90 -17.86
CA LEU A 140 -2.82 -2.02 -18.90
C LEU A 140 -1.88 -0.83 -19.13
N TYR A 141 -1.28 -0.29 -18.08
CA TYR A 141 -0.35 0.82 -18.20
C TYR A 141 0.90 0.47 -19.02
N VAL A 142 1.41 -0.77 -18.90
CA VAL A 142 2.60 -1.26 -19.62
C VAL A 142 2.26 -1.78 -21.02
N PHE A 143 1.17 -2.52 -21.17
CA PHE A 143 0.89 -3.30 -22.38
C PHE A 143 -0.17 -2.67 -23.30
N ASN A 144 -1.09 -1.84 -22.79
CA ASN A 144 -2.08 -1.16 -23.62
C ASN A 144 -1.44 0.02 -24.36
N ARG A 145 -0.64 -0.25 -25.40
CA ARG A 145 0.04 0.80 -26.18
C ARG A 145 -0.87 1.48 -27.20
N ARG A 146 -2.04 0.91 -27.51
CA ARG A 146 -2.99 1.45 -28.50
C ARG A 146 -3.74 2.67 -27.98
N THR A 147 -4.44 2.54 -26.85
CA THR A 147 -5.19 3.66 -26.26
C THR A 147 -4.50 4.25 -25.03
N ARG A 148 -3.54 3.52 -24.44
CA ARG A 148 -2.89 3.87 -23.16
C ARG A 148 -3.85 4.11 -22.01
N GLN A 149 -5.08 3.63 -22.11
CA GLN A 149 -6.02 3.64 -21.00
C GLN A 149 -5.59 2.57 -20.00
N THR A 150 -5.43 2.99 -18.74
CA THR A 150 -5.36 2.10 -17.59
C THR A 150 -6.77 1.72 -17.13
N LEU A 151 -6.90 0.90 -16.09
CA LEU A 151 -8.20 0.40 -15.63
C LEU A 151 -9.20 1.53 -15.37
N HIS A 152 -8.80 2.58 -14.65
CA HIS A 152 -9.70 3.71 -14.35
C HIS A 152 -10.08 4.53 -15.58
N ASP A 153 -9.17 4.66 -16.55
CA ASP A 153 -9.42 5.37 -17.79
C ASP A 153 -10.39 4.58 -18.67
N LEU A 154 -10.19 3.26 -18.74
CA LEU A 154 -11.01 2.34 -19.51
C LEU A 154 -12.43 2.25 -18.95
N MET A 155 -12.59 2.11 -17.63
CA MET A 155 -13.91 2.05 -16.98
C MET A 155 -14.72 3.34 -17.13
N THR A 156 -14.06 4.48 -17.35
CA THR A 156 -14.72 5.79 -17.48
C THR A 156 -14.74 6.34 -18.91
N GLY A 157 -14.15 5.64 -19.86
CA GLY A 157 -14.02 6.08 -21.25
C GLY A 157 -13.24 7.40 -21.36
N THR A 158 -12.12 7.50 -20.64
CA THR A 158 -11.31 8.73 -20.58
C THR A 158 -9.90 8.51 -21.11
N TYR A 159 -9.25 9.60 -21.47
CA TYR A 159 -7.90 9.63 -22.03
C TYR A 159 -7.09 10.74 -21.36
N VAL A 160 -5.78 10.53 -21.27
CA VAL A 160 -4.82 11.58 -20.90
C VAL A 160 -4.08 12.00 -22.16
N VAL A 161 -4.22 13.27 -22.53
CA VAL A 161 -3.78 13.81 -23.81
C VAL A 161 -2.92 15.04 -23.62
N TYR A 162 -2.10 15.37 -24.61
CA TYR A 162 -1.46 16.68 -24.67
C TYR A 162 -2.52 17.76 -24.96
N VAL A 163 -2.35 18.92 -24.35
CA VAL A 163 -3.18 20.09 -24.63
C VAL A 163 -2.87 20.60 -26.04
N ASP A 164 -3.87 21.16 -26.73
CA ASP A 164 -3.75 21.77 -28.06
C ASP A 164 -3.22 20.85 -29.17
N VAL A 165 -3.46 19.55 -29.05
CA VAL A 165 -3.20 18.56 -30.11
C VAL A 165 -4.51 18.03 -30.66
N ASP A 166 -4.62 17.97 -31.98
CA ASP A 166 -5.81 17.45 -32.65
C ASP A 166 -6.01 15.96 -32.37
N LYS A 167 -7.28 15.57 -32.19
CA LYS A 167 -7.65 14.19 -31.92
C LYS A 167 -7.62 13.35 -33.21
N PRO A 168 -6.78 12.32 -33.31
CA PRO A 168 -6.86 11.34 -34.39
C PRO A 168 -7.97 10.31 -34.11
N GLU A 169 -8.30 9.49 -35.10
CA GLU A 169 -9.14 8.31 -34.88
C GLU A 169 -8.49 7.36 -33.86
N VAL A 170 -9.23 7.05 -32.79
CA VAL A 170 -8.76 6.16 -31.72
C VAL A 170 -9.28 4.77 -31.98
N ARG A 171 -8.38 3.79 -32.12
CA ARG A 171 -8.76 2.38 -32.22
C ARG A 171 -9.24 1.85 -30.87
N PRO A 172 -10.20 0.92 -30.84
CA PRO A 172 -10.65 0.33 -29.60
C PRO A 172 -9.54 -0.46 -28.89
N VAL A 173 -9.71 -0.67 -27.58
CA VAL A 173 -8.84 -1.53 -26.79
C VAL A 173 -8.89 -2.95 -27.33
N TRP A 174 -7.72 -3.61 -27.34
CA TRP A 174 -7.63 -4.98 -27.81
C TRP A 174 -8.33 -5.94 -26.85
N GLN A 175 -9.20 -6.80 -27.37
CA GLN A 175 -9.99 -7.76 -26.59
C GLN A 175 -9.14 -8.69 -25.73
N ALA A 176 -7.91 -9.01 -26.15
CA ALA A 176 -7.00 -9.83 -25.33
C ALA A 176 -6.58 -9.12 -24.04
N HIS A 177 -6.46 -7.77 -24.02
CA HIS A 177 -6.23 -7.05 -22.77
C HIS A 177 -7.40 -7.19 -21.82
N LEU A 178 -8.64 -7.15 -22.33
CA LEU A 178 -9.84 -7.33 -21.51
C LEU A 178 -9.90 -8.75 -20.94
N ALA A 179 -9.65 -9.77 -21.77
CA ALA A 179 -9.58 -11.15 -21.32
C ALA A 179 -8.50 -11.36 -20.24
N PHE A 180 -7.32 -10.76 -20.41
CA PHE A 180 -6.25 -10.85 -19.42
C PHE A 180 -6.58 -10.11 -18.11
N VAL A 181 -7.23 -8.96 -18.18
CA VAL A 181 -7.74 -8.25 -16.99
C VAL A 181 -8.76 -9.12 -16.25
N CYS A 182 -9.70 -9.75 -16.95
CA CYS A 182 -10.64 -10.71 -16.34
C CYS A 182 -9.90 -11.87 -15.65
N PHE A 183 -8.86 -12.42 -16.29
CA PHE A 183 -8.01 -13.45 -15.71
C PHE A 183 -7.32 -12.97 -14.42
N LEU A 184 -6.76 -11.75 -14.40
CA LEU A 184 -6.14 -11.18 -13.20
C LEU A 184 -7.13 -11.03 -12.04
N PHE A 185 -8.36 -10.61 -12.33
CA PHE A 185 -9.42 -10.54 -11.31
C PHE A 185 -9.79 -11.94 -10.78
N ILE A 186 -9.96 -12.94 -11.64
CA ILE A 186 -10.21 -14.33 -11.21
C ILE A 186 -9.05 -14.85 -10.35
N PHE A 187 -7.82 -14.62 -10.78
CA PHE A 187 -6.62 -14.98 -10.04
C PHE A 187 -6.57 -14.31 -8.66
N SER A 188 -6.94 -13.03 -8.56
CA SER A 188 -6.93 -12.30 -7.29
C SER A 188 -7.92 -12.85 -6.25
N ILE A 189 -9.06 -13.41 -6.68
CA ILE A 189 -10.04 -14.05 -5.78
C ILE A 189 -9.50 -15.38 -5.23
N MET A 190 -8.66 -16.08 -5.98
CA MET A 190 -8.02 -17.33 -5.53
C MET A 190 -6.87 -17.10 -4.54
N PHE A 191 -6.39 -15.86 -4.41
CA PHE A 191 -5.25 -15.54 -3.56
C PHE A 191 -5.52 -15.80 -2.06
N PRO A 192 -6.62 -15.32 -1.43
CA PRO A 192 -6.89 -15.63 -0.02
C PRO A 192 -7.03 -17.14 0.27
N PHE A 193 -7.58 -17.91 -0.69
CA PHE A 193 -7.73 -19.36 -0.55
C PHE A 193 -6.39 -20.09 -0.58
N THR A 194 -5.50 -19.71 -1.52
CA THR A 194 -4.17 -20.31 -1.65
C THR A 194 -3.24 -19.89 -0.52
N ALA A 195 -3.29 -18.62 -0.08
CA ALA A 195 -2.49 -18.12 1.03
C ALA A 195 -2.74 -18.92 2.32
N LYS A 196 -4.00 -19.23 2.64
CA LYS A 196 -4.35 -20.06 3.81
C LYS A 196 -3.82 -21.50 3.72
N ARG A 197 -3.61 -22.05 2.52
CA ARG A 197 -3.11 -23.42 2.32
C ARG A 197 -1.58 -23.51 2.23
N ILE A 198 -0.92 -22.41 1.85
CA ILE A 198 0.55 -22.35 1.66
C ILE A 198 1.24 -21.87 2.95
N ALA A 199 0.55 -21.14 3.82
CA ALA A 199 1.08 -20.82 5.15
C ALA A 199 1.42 -22.13 5.90
N PRO A 200 2.69 -22.35 6.31
CA PRO A 200 3.09 -23.60 6.92
C PRO A 200 2.26 -23.84 8.20
N LEU A 201 1.49 -24.93 8.17
CA LEU A 201 0.51 -25.38 9.16
C LEU A 201 1.07 -25.67 10.57
N LYS A 202 2.34 -25.36 10.85
CA LYS A 202 2.95 -25.52 12.19
C LYS A 202 3.45 -24.15 12.67
N GLY A 203 2.89 -23.69 13.79
CA GLY A 203 3.27 -22.45 14.46
C GLY A 203 2.53 -21.18 14.01
N TYR A 204 1.86 -21.16 12.85
CA TYR A 204 1.13 -19.95 12.40
C TYR A 204 -0.03 -19.56 13.35
N GLU A 205 -0.80 -20.55 13.82
CA GLU A 205 -1.85 -20.31 14.82
C GLU A 205 -1.25 -19.77 16.13
N SER A 206 -0.15 -20.37 16.61
CA SER A 206 0.57 -19.89 17.80
C SER A 206 1.09 -18.45 17.63
N LEU A 207 1.54 -18.06 16.44
CA LEU A 207 1.96 -16.69 16.15
C LEU A 207 0.79 -15.69 16.11
N LEU A 208 -0.42 -16.13 15.75
CA LEU A 208 -1.62 -15.30 15.83
C LEU A 208 -2.06 -15.13 17.29
N ASP A 209 -1.96 -16.18 18.11
CA ASP A 209 -2.23 -16.12 19.55
C ASP A 209 -1.26 -15.16 20.27
N VAL A 210 0.02 -15.21 19.88
CA VAL A 210 1.03 -14.23 20.35
C VAL A 210 0.64 -12.82 19.93
N GLN A 211 0.31 -12.60 18.65
CA GLN A 211 -0.07 -11.27 18.15
C GLN A 211 -1.29 -10.70 18.89
N SER A 212 -2.35 -11.49 19.04
CA SER A 212 -3.55 -11.06 19.75
C SER A 212 -3.27 -10.75 21.22
N SER A 213 -2.42 -11.54 21.88
CA SER A 213 -1.98 -11.30 23.27
C SER A 213 -1.14 -10.03 23.43
N LEU A 214 -0.29 -9.71 22.45
CA LEU A 214 0.46 -8.46 22.44
C LEU A 214 -0.47 -7.25 22.23
N VAL A 215 -1.45 -7.35 21.32
CA VAL A 215 -2.43 -6.27 21.05
C VAL A 215 -3.40 -6.06 22.22
N ALA A 216 -3.67 -7.08 23.03
CA ALA A 216 -4.53 -6.94 24.21
C ALA A 216 -3.93 -6.04 25.32
N ARG A 217 -2.64 -5.71 25.25
CA ARG A 217 -1.95 -4.89 26.24
C ARG A 217 -2.24 -3.40 26.01
N PRO A 218 -2.42 -2.61 27.10
CA PRO A 218 -2.61 -1.18 26.98
C PRO A 218 -1.37 -0.53 26.34
N GLY A 219 -1.61 0.39 25.41
CA GLY A 219 -0.55 1.12 24.72
C GLY A 219 -0.08 0.49 23.40
N ILE A 220 -0.62 -0.69 23.02
CA ILE A 220 -0.29 -1.38 21.77
C ILE A 220 -1.49 -1.34 20.82
N SER A 221 -1.29 -0.71 19.66
CA SER A 221 -2.33 -0.56 18.62
C SER A 221 -2.33 -1.69 17.60
N ALA A 222 -1.16 -2.31 17.36
CA ALA A 222 -1.01 -3.46 16.48
C ALA A 222 0.30 -4.20 16.80
N ALA A 223 0.35 -5.49 16.52
CA ALA A 223 1.58 -6.28 16.57
C ALA A 223 1.65 -7.21 15.37
N ILE A 224 2.84 -7.39 14.82
CA ILE A 224 3.10 -8.37 13.76
C ILE A 224 4.29 -9.20 14.20
N VAL A 225 4.09 -10.52 14.32
CA VAL A 225 5.16 -11.46 14.67
C VAL A 225 5.47 -12.32 13.46
N SER A 226 6.75 -12.43 13.13
CA SER A 226 7.25 -13.19 11.99
C SER A 226 8.45 -14.03 12.39
N VAL A 227 8.51 -15.24 11.84
CA VAL A 227 9.60 -16.19 12.05
C VAL A 227 10.23 -16.50 10.71
N GLY A 228 11.55 -16.60 10.67
CA GLY A 228 12.27 -16.89 9.44
C GLY A 228 13.68 -17.41 9.67
N VAL A 229 14.37 -17.64 8.56
CA VAL A 229 15.78 -18.01 8.53
C VAL A 229 16.44 -17.15 7.47
N ASN A 230 17.49 -16.44 7.85
CA ASN A 230 18.36 -15.72 6.93
C ASN A 230 19.61 -16.55 6.68
N THR A 231 20.09 -16.55 5.43
CA THR A 231 21.39 -17.12 5.08
C THR A 231 22.40 -16.00 4.97
N ILE A 232 23.39 -15.98 5.86
CA ILE A 232 24.48 -15.01 5.85
C ILE A 232 25.63 -15.61 5.04
N HIS A 233 25.97 -14.97 3.93
CA HIS A 233 27.15 -15.32 3.13
C HIS A 233 28.31 -14.40 3.54
N ARG A 234 29.32 -14.95 4.22
CA ARG A 234 30.61 -14.27 4.44
C ARG A 234 31.60 -14.74 3.37
N THR A 235 32.42 -13.82 2.87
CA THR A 235 33.41 -14.14 1.83
C THR A 235 34.40 -15.16 2.39
N HIS A 236 34.58 -16.29 1.71
CA HIS A 236 35.41 -17.43 2.13
C HIS A 236 34.90 -18.27 3.32
N GLU A 237 33.62 -18.16 3.71
CA GLU A 237 33.00 -19.06 4.69
C GLU A 237 31.78 -19.76 4.10
N GLU A 238 31.44 -20.93 4.66
CA GLU A 238 30.17 -21.58 4.33
C GLU A 238 28.99 -20.69 4.76
N PRO A 239 27.86 -20.74 4.04
CA PRO A 239 26.69 -19.93 4.37
C PRO A 239 26.16 -20.30 5.76
N GLU A 240 26.15 -19.33 6.68
CA GLU A 240 25.62 -19.50 8.02
C GLU A 240 24.11 -19.24 8.02
N LYS A 241 23.30 -20.19 8.48
CA LYS A 241 21.85 -20.02 8.61
C LYS A 241 21.54 -19.48 10.00
N VAL A 242 20.97 -18.28 10.06
CA VAL A 242 20.53 -17.62 11.29
C VAL A 242 19.01 -17.57 11.31
N SER A 243 18.42 -18.28 12.26
CA SER A 243 16.99 -18.32 12.54
C SER A 243 16.58 -17.17 13.46
N TYR A 244 15.43 -16.56 13.19
CA TYR A 244 15.01 -15.37 13.93
C TYR A 244 13.50 -15.34 14.20
N VAL A 245 13.15 -14.61 15.25
CA VAL A 245 11.79 -14.10 15.51
C VAL A 245 11.86 -12.58 15.51
N ILE A 246 11.00 -11.93 14.73
CA ILE A 246 10.85 -10.47 14.73
C ILE A 246 9.40 -10.13 15.10
N ALA A 247 9.23 -9.35 16.16
CA ALA A 247 7.96 -8.73 16.51
C ALA A 247 8.03 -7.22 16.25
N GLN A 248 7.19 -6.72 15.34
CA GLN A 248 6.96 -5.29 15.14
C GLN A 248 5.74 -4.88 15.97
N VAL A 249 5.93 -4.00 16.94
CA VAL A 249 4.90 -3.59 17.91
C VAL A 249 4.63 -2.10 17.74
N PHE A 250 3.39 -1.76 17.40
CA PHE A 250 2.94 -0.40 17.13
C PHE A 250 2.36 0.21 18.39
N LEU A 251 2.92 1.33 18.82
CA LEU A 251 2.57 2.01 20.05
C LEU A 251 1.63 3.19 19.78
N ASP A 252 0.72 3.45 20.70
CA ASP A 252 -0.15 4.65 20.68
C ASP A 252 0.53 5.90 21.27
N GLN A 253 1.59 5.70 22.06
CA GLN A 253 2.41 6.72 22.71
C GLN A 253 3.90 6.48 22.45
N ASP A 254 4.69 7.54 22.54
CA ASP A 254 6.14 7.45 22.35
C ASP A 254 6.81 6.81 23.57
N ARG A 255 6.92 5.48 23.52
CA ARG A 255 7.62 4.65 24.52
C ARG A 255 8.78 3.88 23.88
N LEU A 256 9.33 4.44 22.80
CA LEU A 256 10.32 3.76 21.97
C LEU A 256 11.61 3.42 22.72
N MET A 257 11.98 4.21 23.74
CA MET A 257 13.21 4.03 24.51
C MET A 257 13.04 3.13 25.74
N GLU A 258 11.85 2.61 26.01
CA GLU A 258 11.58 1.76 27.16
C GLU A 258 12.03 0.32 26.92
N ALA A 259 13.31 0.03 27.22
CA ALA A 259 13.87 -1.32 27.07
C ALA A 259 13.09 -2.38 27.87
N ALA A 260 12.59 -2.03 29.06
CA ALA A 260 11.79 -2.92 29.90
C ALA A 260 10.46 -3.34 29.25
N LEU A 261 9.85 -2.47 28.44
CA LEU A 261 8.67 -2.83 27.65
C LEU A 261 9.04 -3.88 26.61
N ALA A 262 10.13 -3.66 25.86
CA ALA A 262 10.59 -4.61 24.86
C ALA A 262 10.96 -5.97 25.46
N GLU A 263 11.62 -5.99 26.62
CA GLU A 263 11.96 -7.20 27.35
C GLU A 263 10.72 -7.96 27.82
N ASN A 264 9.72 -7.28 28.38
CA ASN A 264 8.47 -7.91 28.80
C ASN A 264 7.67 -8.50 27.60
N LEU A 265 7.71 -7.83 26.45
CA LEU A 265 7.12 -8.35 25.21
C LEU A 265 7.90 -9.56 24.69
N ALA A 266 9.23 -9.56 24.82
CA ALA A 266 10.08 -10.68 24.45
C ALA A 266 9.78 -11.93 25.31
N GLN A 267 9.68 -11.77 26.63
CA GLN A 267 9.25 -12.84 27.55
C GLN A 267 7.90 -13.44 27.11
N THR A 268 6.90 -12.57 26.87
CA THR A 268 5.56 -13.01 26.44
C THR A 268 5.59 -13.84 25.16
N ILE A 269 6.46 -13.49 24.21
CA ILE A 269 6.61 -14.25 22.96
C ILE A 269 7.20 -15.63 23.25
N VAL A 270 8.20 -15.74 24.12
CA VAL A 270 8.80 -17.03 24.49
C VAL A 270 7.79 -17.90 25.25
N ASP A 271 7.00 -17.32 26.15
CA ASP A 271 5.98 -18.04 26.93
C ASP A 271 4.88 -18.63 26.04
N LEU A 272 4.38 -17.85 25.07
CA LEU A 272 3.29 -18.24 24.18
C LEU A 272 3.75 -19.00 22.93
N TYR A 273 5.03 -18.87 22.57
CA TYR A 273 5.65 -19.57 21.45
C TYR A 273 7.02 -20.13 21.87
N PRO A 274 7.05 -21.27 22.60
CA PRO A 274 8.29 -21.86 23.13
C PRO A 274 9.33 -22.21 22.07
N GLU A 275 8.91 -22.45 20.82
CA GLU A 275 9.83 -22.64 19.69
C GLU A 275 10.74 -21.42 19.42
N ALA A 276 10.39 -20.23 19.94
CA ALA A 276 11.25 -19.05 19.90
C ALA A 276 12.57 -19.26 20.65
N ALA A 277 12.57 -20.03 21.74
CA ALA A 277 13.76 -20.29 22.55
C ALA A 277 14.87 -21.02 21.77
N GLY A 278 14.49 -21.81 20.76
CA GLY A 278 15.42 -22.50 19.87
C GLY A 278 15.90 -21.66 18.67
N LYS A 279 15.60 -20.35 18.63
CA LYS A 279 16.04 -19.44 17.56
C LYS A 279 17.28 -18.67 17.97
N ASP A 280 18.05 -18.22 17.00
CA ASP A 280 19.32 -17.52 17.25
C ASP A 280 19.10 -16.07 17.72
N THR A 281 17.97 -15.46 17.37
CA THR A 281 17.67 -14.07 17.76
C THR A 281 16.17 -13.82 17.89
N LEU A 282 15.79 -13.09 18.93
CA LEU A 282 14.47 -12.48 19.11
C LEU A 282 14.60 -10.96 19.07
N ARG A 283 14.03 -10.33 18.04
CA ARG A 283 14.07 -8.89 17.83
C ARG A 283 12.70 -8.27 18.06
N ILE A 284 12.62 -7.32 18.98
CA ILE A 284 11.45 -6.48 19.21
C ILE A 284 11.68 -5.12 18.57
N VAL A 285 10.84 -4.75 17.62
CA VAL A 285 10.86 -3.43 16.97
C VAL A 285 9.67 -2.64 17.48
N LEU A 286 9.90 -1.71 18.38
CA LEU A 286 8.89 -0.73 18.80
C LEU A 286 8.74 0.32 17.70
N VAL A 287 7.51 0.61 17.32
CA VAL A 287 7.18 1.54 16.24
C VAL A 287 6.13 2.54 16.72
N TYR A 288 6.39 3.82 16.55
CA TYR A 288 5.46 4.89 16.91
C TYR A 288 5.32 5.85 15.74
N GLY A 289 4.08 6.17 15.36
CA GLY A 289 3.83 7.00 14.20
C GLY A 289 2.46 6.79 13.58
N PHE A 290 2.27 7.39 12.41
CA PHE A 290 1.01 7.36 11.67
C PHE A 290 1.26 7.27 10.17
N ASP A 291 0.22 6.89 9.44
CA ASP A 291 0.18 6.90 7.99
C ASP A 291 -1.20 7.30 7.51
N ILE A 292 -1.25 8.44 6.80
CA ILE A 292 -2.49 8.97 6.19
C ILE A 292 -2.54 8.72 4.68
N GLY A 293 -1.64 7.92 4.12
CA GLY A 293 -1.60 7.52 2.71
C GLY A 293 -0.94 8.55 1.80
N ILE A 294 -1.23 9.84 1.99
CA ILE A 294 -0.52 10.94 1.30
C ILE A 294 0.79 11.33 1.97
N TRP A 295 0.96 10.99 3.25
CA TRP A 295 2.16 11.19 4.04
C TRP A 295 2.18 10.16 5.18
N SER A 296 3.39 9.80 5.63
CA SER A 296 3.55 8.96 6.81
C SER A 296 4.78 9.40 7.60
N HIS A 297 4.74 9.19 8.91
CA HIS A 297 5.87 9.46 9.79
C HIS A 297 5.97 8.31 10.78
N TRP A 298 7.13 7.64 10.79
CA TRP A 298 7.39 6.47 11.61
C TRP A 298 8.73 6.61 12.32
N LEU A 299 8.70 6.48 13.63
CA LEU A 299 9.88 6.32 14.48
C LEU A 299 9.96 4.85 14.90
N LYS A 300 11.18 4.31 14.93
CA LYS A 300 11.43 2.89 15.20
C LYS A 300 12.62 2.74 16.14
N GLN A 301 12.50 1.84 17.10
CA GLN A 301 13.60 1.39 17.94
C GLN A 301 13.62 -0.13 18.00
N ALA A 302 14.77 -0.74 17.75
CA ALA A 302 14.96 -2.19 17.78
C ALA A 302 15.71 -2.61 19.06
N TYR A 303 15.25 -3.71 19.65
CA TYR A 303 15.85 -4.38 20.78
C TYR A 303 16.08 -5.84 20.40
N ASP A 304 17.33 -6.28 20.52
CA ASP A 304 17.74 -7.64 20.20
C ASP A 304 17.99 -8.43 21.48
N PHE A 305 17.41 -9.62 21.55
CA PHE A 305 17.50 -10.52 22.70
C PHE A 305 17.94 -11.91 22.26
N ASN A 306 18.63 -12.60 23.16
CA ASN A 306 18.83 -14.04 23.08
C ASN A 306 17.60 -14.73 23.69
N PRO A 307 16.76 -15.41 22.88
CA PRO A 307 15.52 -15.98 23.39
C PRO A 307 15.73 -17.09 24.42
N ALA A 308 16.92 -17.73 24.45
CA ALA A 308 17.24 -18.76 25.44
C ALA A 308 17.31 -18.23 26.88
N HIS A 309 17.56 -16.93 27.08
CA HIS A 309 17.64 -16.34 28.42
C HIS A 309 16.28 -16.31 29.14
N PHE A 310 15.17 -16.24 28.40
CA PHE A 310 13.82 -16.14 28.96
C PHE A 310 13.23 -17.49 29.41
N VAL A 311 13.93 -18.60 29.16
CA VAL A 311 13.52 -19.95 29.60
C VAL A 311 14.21 -20.36 30.91
N ALA A 312 15.30 -19.68 31.29
CA ALA A 312 16.17 -20.09 32.39
C ALA A 312 15.66 -19.67 33.79
N ASP A 313 14.61 -18.86 33.90
CA ASP A 313 14.09 -18.33 35.17
C ASP A 313 13.08 -19.26 35.90
N GLU A 314 12.89 -20.51 35.44
CA GLU A 314 12.02 -21.51 36.09
C GLU A 314 12.76 -22.59 36.92
N LEU A 315 14.05 -22.41 37.26
CA LEU A 315 14.82 -23.36 38.10
C LEU A 315 15.22 -22.82 39.47
#